data_AF-A0A3A6ED49-F1
#
_entry.id   AF-A0A3A6ED49-F1
#
_cell.length_a   1.000
_cell.length_b   1.000
_cell.length_c   1.000
_cell.angle_alpha   90.00
_cell.angle_beta   90.00
_cell.angle_gamma   90.00
#
_symmetry.space_group_name_H-M   'P 1'
#
loop_
_entity.id
_entity.type
_entity.pdbx_description
1 polymer ?
#
loop_
_entity_poly.entity_id
_entity_poly.type
_entity_poly.pdbx_seq_one_letter_code
_entity_poly.pdbx_strand_id
1 'polypeptide(L)' 'MQIFSPRKLSKITPHAKAEKKKALLPNEVDILMNVVVEPRARVFCALCLYCGLRKEEALGLQWSDIQSSSLTIRRAML' A
#
# COMPACT_ATOMS: atom_id res chain seq x y z
N MET A 1 -6.41 -51.98 0.95
CA MET A 1 -6.94 -50.88 0.11
C MET A 1 -6.01 -49.68 0.26
N GLN A 2 -5.14 -49.42 -0.72
CA GLN A 2 -4.24 -48.28 -0.71
C GLN A 2 -4.87 -47.15 -1.52
N ILE A 3 -5.24 -46.05 -0.85
CA ILE A 3 -5.67 -44.81 -1.52
C ILE A 3 -4.44 -44.02 -1.95
N PHE A 4 -3.96 -44.28 -3.17
CA PHE A 4 -2.98 -43.43 -3.83
C PHE A 4 -3.69 -42.15 -4.31
N SER A 5 -3.38 -40.99 -3.71
CA SER A 5 -3.79 -39.69 -4.25
C SER A 5 -2.67 -39.13 -5.14
N PRO A 6 -2.83 -39.07 -6.48
CA PRO A 6 -1.83 -38.52 -7.37
C PRO A 6 -2.04 -37.01 -7.51
N ARG A 7 -1.95 -36.25 -6.43
CA ARG A 7 -1.81 -34.79 -6.56
C ARG A 7 -0.39 -34.51 -6.98
N LYS A 8 -0.19 -34.49 -8.30
CA LYS A 8 1.04 -34.07 -8.97
C LYS A 8 1.58 -32.83 -8.26
N LEU A 9 2.84 -32.91 -7.83
CA LEU A 9 3.63 -31.79 -7.34
C LEU A 9 3.53 -30.65 -8.38
N SER A 10 2.61 -29.71 -8.18
CA SER A 10 2.39 -28.63 -9.13
C SER A 10 3.61 -27.73 -9.06
N LYS A 11 4.48 -27.86 -10.07
CA LYS A 11 5.57 -26.93 -10.33
C LYS A 11 4.98 -25.53 -10.29
N ILE A 12 5.35 -24.74 -9.30
CA ILE A 12 4.94 -23.36 -9.17
C ILE A 12 5.56 -22.67 -10.38
N THR A 13 4.77 -22.39 -11.41
CA THR A 13 5.24 -21.59 -12.55
C THR A 13 5.70 -20.28 -11.95
N PRO A 14 6.98 -19.86 -12.09
CA PRO A 14 7.42 -18.59 -11.58
C PRO A 14 6.63 -17.53 -12.35
N HIS A 15 5.59 -16.99 -11.72
CA HIS A 15 4.89 -15.84 -12.26
C HIS A 15 5.94 -14.78 -12.57
N ALA A 16 5.92 -14.26 -13.79
CA ALA A 16 6.79 -13.18 -14.22
C ALA A 16 6.74 -12.10 -13.14
N LYS A 17 7.84 -11.95 -12.38
CA LYS A 17 7.97 -10.88 -11.39
C LYS A 17 7.97 -9.60 -12.20
N ALA A 18 6.82 -8.92 -12.25
CA ALA A 18 6.75 -7.56 -12.74
C ALA A 18 7.89 -6.77 -12.07
N GLU A 19 8.64 -6.00 -12.86
CA GLU A 19 9.71 -5.18 -12.33
C GLU A 19 9.20 -4.41 -11.11
N LYS A 20 9.87 -4.60 -9.97
CA LYS A 20 9.49 -3.94 -8.73
C LYS A 20 9.43 -2.45 -9.02
N LYS A 21 8.27 -1.83 -8.82
CA LYS A 21 8.11 -0.38 -8.96
C LYS A 21 9.23 0.28 -8.15
N LYS A 22 10.08 1.05 -8.82
CA LYS A 22 11.16 1.79 -8.17
C LYS A 22 10.54 2.66 -7.09
N ALA A 23 11.15 2.66 -5.90
CA ALA A 23 10.81 3.60 -4.87
C ALA A 23 11.04 5.02 -5.40
N LEU A 24 10.13 5.93 -5.07
CA LEU A 24 10.29 7.35 -5.40
C LEU A 24 11.52 7.89 -4.68
N LEU A 25 12.35 8.63 -5.42
CA LEU A 25 13.44 9.39 -4.85
C LEU A 25 12.90 10.67 -4.18
N PRO A 26 13.62 11.26 -3.21
CA PRO A 26 13.15 12.46 -2.50
C PRO A 26 12.79 13.64 -3.44
N ASN A 27 13.57 13.84 -4.50
CA ASN A 27 13.30 14.86 -5.53
C ASN A 27 12.01 14.59 -6.33
N GLU A 28 11.68 13.32 -6.58
CA GLU A 28 10.44 12.93 -7.27
C GLU A 28 9.22 13.17 -6.36
N VAL A 29 9.39 13.00 -5.05
CA VAL A 29 8.36 13.32 -4.05
C VAL A 29 8.04 14.81 -4.03
N ASP A 30 9.07 15.67 -4.07
CA ASP A 30 8.87 17.12 -4.13
C ASP A 30 8.14 17.55 -5.41
N ILE A 31 8.49 16.94 -6.55
CA ILE A 31 7.79 17.18 -7.82
C ILE A 31 6.32 16.73 -7.69
N LEU A 32 6.06 15.55 -7.14
CA LEU A 32 4.69 15.05 -6.93
C LEU A 32 3.86 16.03 -6.08
N MET A 33 4.41 16.51 -4.97
CA MET A 33 3.73 17.45 -4.07
C MET A 33 3.48 18.83 -4.70
N ASN A 34 4.24 19.21 -5.73
CA ASN A 34 4.04 20.43 -6.50
C ASN A 34 3.03 20.26 -7.64
N VAL A 35 3.00 19.08 -8.29
CA VAL A 35 2.08 18.79 -9.39
C VAL A 35 0.64 18.55 -8.90
N VAL A 36 0.47 18.01 -7.69
CA VAL A 36 -0.86 17.79 -7.11
C VAL A 36 -1.43 19.11 -6.60
N VAL A 37 -2.24 19.75 -7.45
CA VAL A 37 -2.90 21.04 -7.16
C VAL A 37 -4.13 20.87 -6.28
N GLU A 38 -4.80 19.71 -6.37
CA GLU A 38 -6.03 19.44 -5.62
C GLU A 38 -5.72 19.27 -4.12
N PRO A 39 -6.29 20.10 -3.22
CA PRO A 39 -5.90 20.11 -1.83
C PRO A 39 -6.09 18.78 -1.10
N ARG A 40 -7.16 18.03 -1.36
CA ARG A 40 -7.41 16.74 -0.70
C ARG A 40 -6.46 15.67 -1.19
N ALA A 41 -6.22 15.57 -2.49
CA ALA A 41 -5.20 14.66 -3.04
C ALA A 41 -3.81 15.00 -2.51
N ARG A 42 -3.47 16.29 -2.35
CA ARG A 42 -2.19 16.71 -1.80
C ARG A 42 -2.01 16.26 -0.35
N VAL A 43 -3.03 16.46 0.48
CA VAL A 43 -3.04 15.99 1.88
C VAL A 43 -2.98 14.47 1.94
N PHE A 44 -3.70 13.77 1.06
CA PHE A 44 -3.67 12.31 0.98
C PHE A 44 -2.27 11.78 0.64
N CYS A 45 -1.62 12.34 -0.38
CA CYS A 45 -0.24 12.00 -0.73
C CYS A 45 0.72 12.30 0.43
N ALA A 46 0.61 13.48 1.06
CA ALA A 46 1.44 13.84 2.20
C ALA A 46 1.27 12.85 3.37
N LEU A 47 0.03 12.45 3.67
CA LEU A 47 -0.29 11.50 4.74
C LEU A 47 0.35 10.13 4.45
N CYS A 48 0.23 9.65 3.22
CA CYS A 48 0.83 8.38 2.80
C CYS A 48 2.36 8.42 2.86
N LEU A 49 2.97 9.53 2.44
CA LEU A 49 4.43 9.70 2.43
C LEU A 49 5.00 9.87 3.85
N TYR A 50 4.33 10.63 4.71
CA TYR A 50 4.81 10.92 6.06
C TYR A 50 4.62 9.74 7.01
N CYS A 51 3.42 9.12 7.01
CA CYS A 51 3.12 8.00 7.90
C CYS A 51 3.48 6.64 7.30
N GLY A 52 3.86 6.57 6.01
CA GLY A 52 4.18 5.32 5.31
C GLY A 52 2.96 4.43 5.04
N LEU A 53 1.77 5.03 4.89
CA LEU A 53 0.51 4.29 4.77
C LEU A 53 0.36 3.68 3.38
N ARG A 54 -0.25 2.49 3.32
CA ARG A 54 -0.79 1.99 2.05
C ARG A 54 -2.01 2.83 1.66
N LYS A 55 -2.27 2.93 0.35
CA LYS A 55 -3.45 3.64 -0.18
C LYS A 55 -4.75 3.20 0.53
N GLU A 56 -4.89 1.89 0.76
CA GLU A 56 -6.08 1.25 1.34
C GLU A 56 -6.24 1.63 2.82
N GLU A 57 -5.12 1.77 3.54
CA GLU A 57 -5.07 2.17 4.95
C GLU A 57 -5.39 3.66 5.10
N ALA A 58 -4.85 4.50 4.22
CA ALA A 58 -5.12 5.93 4.21
C ALA A 58 -6.59 6.25 3.88
N LEU A 59 -7.21 5.47 2.98
CA LEU A 59 -8.65 5.60 2.66
C LEU A 59 -9.55 5.07 3.78
N GLY A 60 -9.10 4.06 4.52
CA GLY A 60 -9.86 3.47 5.64
C GLY A 60 -9.75 4.25 6.95
N LEU A 61 -8.94 5.31 7.00
CA LEU A 61 -8.65 6.07 8.21
C LEU A 61 -9.89 6.82 8.71
N GLN A 62 -10.20 6.69 9.99
CA GLN A 62 -11.29 7.39 10.64
C GLN A 62 -10.78 8.38 11.70
N TRP A 63 -11.58 9.40 12.01
CA TRP A 63 -11.23 10.35 13.08
C TRP A 63 -11.03 9.69 14.45
N SER A 64 -11.69 8.55 14.71
CA SER A 64 -11.51 7.75 15.92
C SER A 64 -10.17 7.01 16.00
N ASP A 65 -9.45 6.90 14.88
CA ASP A 65 -8.13 6.28 14.77
C ASP A 65 -6.99 7.25 15.16
N ILE A 66 -7.28 8.54 15.24
CA ILE A 66 -6.32 9.61 15.56
C ILE A 66 -6.40 9.93 17.06
N GLN A 67 -5.29 9.72 17.77
CA GLN A 67 -5.10 10.17 19.14
C GLN A 67 -4.06 11.29 19.17
N SER A 68 -3.99 12.05 20.28
CA SER A 68 -3.16 13.26 20.40
C SER A 68 -1.68 13.10 19.99
N SER A 69 -1.13 11.89 20.10
CA SER A 69 0.26 11.58 19.71
C SER A 69 0.43 10.26 18.97
N SER A 70 -0.67 9.63 18.54
CA SER A 70 -0.63 8.28 17.96
C SER A 70 -1.69 8.12 16.88
N LEU A 71 -1.33 7.39 15.82
CA LEU A 71 -2.22 7.03 14.72
C LEU A 71 -2.38 5.51 14.70
N THR A 72 -3.60 5.01 14.91
CA THR A 72 -3.87 3.57 14.97
C THR A 72 -4.67 3.11 13.75
N ILE A 73 -4.04 2.39 12.84
CA ILE A 73 -4.73 1.88 11.64
C ILE A 73 -5.42 0.57 11.96
N ARG A 74 -6.75 0.58 11.87
CA ARG A 74 -7.59 -0.59 12.16
C ARG A 74 -8.24 -1.20 10.92
N ARG A 75 -8.23 -0.47 9.80
CA ARG A 75 -8.99 -0.82 8.59
C ARG A 75 -8.18 -0.49 7.33
N ALA A 76 -8.35 -1.32 6.32
CA ALA A 76 -7.89 -1.07 4.97
C ALA A 76 -9.09 -1.26 4.02
N MET A 77 -9.32 -0.31 3.12
CA MET A 77 -10.39 -0.38 2.11
C MET A 77 -9.83 -0.82 0.77
N LEU A 78 -10.31 -1.96 0.27
CA LEU A 78 -9.98 -2.59 -1.02
C LEU A 78 -10.79 -2.00 -2.19
#